data_AF-A0AA87IFX8-F1
#
_entry.id   AF-A0AA87IFX8-F1
#
_cell.length_a   1.000
_cell.length_b   1.000
_cell.length_c   1.000
_cell.angle_alpha   90.00
_cell.angle_beta   90.00
_cell.angle_gamma   90.00
#
_symmetry.space_group_name_H-M   'P 1'
#
loop_
_entity.id
_entity.type
_entity.pdbx_description
1 polymer ?
#
loop_
_entity_poly.entity_id
_entity_poly.type
_entity_poly.pdbx_seq_one_letter_code
_entity_poly.pdbx_strand_id
1 'polypeptide(L)'
;MPTPPKEITLLDIHQAVESTNLDDVIGIHERGNHTCPVARNIHDVLKDAYAPVAKAMSDSMREVTLANMLADYRNRIGVKARQLEQ
;
A
#
# COMPACT_ATOMS: atom_id res chain seq x y z
N MET A 1 -9.27 -7.21 22.93
CA MET A 1 -8.12 -6.43 23.43
C MET A 1 -7.55 -5.63 22.26
N PRO A 2 -7.08 -4.39 22.45
CA PRO A 2 -6.51 -3.61 21.35
C PRO A 2 -5.19 -4.22 20.88
N THR A 3 -5.01 -4.32 19.56
CA THR A 3 -3.77 -4.82 18.93
C THR A 3 -2.61 -3.87 19.22
N PRO A 4 -1.45 -4.34 19.71
CA PRO A 4 -0.29 -3.49 19.96
C PRO A 4 0.25 -2.82 18.67
N PRO A 5 0.77 -1.58 18.72
CA PRO A 5 1.30 -0.89 17.53
C PRO A 5 2.44 -1.60 16.80
N LYS A 6 3.14 -2.53 17.47
CA LYS A 6 4.22 -3.35 16.86
C LYS A 6 3.67 -4.49 16.00
N GLU A 7 2.40 -4.83 16.15
CA GLU A 7 1.72 -5.90 15.42
C GLU A 7 0.85 -5.37 14.28
N ILE A 8 0.62 -4.05 14.23
CA ILE A 8 -0.14 -3.39 13.16
C ILE A 8 0.84 -2.97 12.07
N THR A 9 0.73 -3.56 10.89
CA THR A 9 1.56 -3.23 9.73
C THR A 9 0.97 -2.08 8.90
N LEU A 10 1.78 -1.48 8.03
CA LEU A 10 1.30 -0.52 7.04
C LEU A 10 0.28 -1.17 6.09
N LEU A 11 0.42 -2.47 5.80
CA LEU A 11 -0.57 -3.21 5.00
C LEU A 11 -1.92 -3.29 5.71
N ASP A 12 -1.94 -3.57 7.02
CA ASP A 12 -3.19 -3.61 7.80
C ASP A 12 -3.88 -2.24 7.81
N ILE A 13 -3.10 -1.17 7.93
CA ILE A 13 -3.62 0.20 7.89
C ILE A 13 -4.19 0.51 6.50
N HIS A 14 -3.46 0.17 5.44
CA HIS A 14 -3.93 0.37 4.07
C HIS A 14 -5.25 -0.37 3.83
N GLN A 15 -5.34 -1.64 4.21
CA GLN A 15 -6.55 -2.45 4.04
C GLN A 15 -7.75 -1.95 4.88
N ALA A 16 -7.48 -1.27 5.99
CA ALA A 16 -8.53 -0.69 6.82
C ALA A 16 -9.08 0.65 6.26
N VAL A 17 -8.28 1.38 5.49
CA VAL A 17 -8.61 2.73 4.99
C VAL A 17 -9.06 2.71 3.53
N GLU A 18 -8.39 1.91 2.70
CA GLU A 18 -8.68 1.81 1.28
C GLU A 18 -9.81 0.81 1.04
N SER A 19 -10.77 1.20 0.19
CA SER A 19 -11.87 0.32 -0.23
C SER A 19 -11.48 -0.66 -1.35
N THR A 20 -10.27 -0.51 -1.90
CA THR A 20 -9.78 -1.27 -3.04
C THR A 20 -8.64 -2.20 -2.61
N ASN A 21 -8.53 -3.37 -3.26
CA ASN A 21 -7.46 -4.31 -2.98
C ASN A 21 -6.12 -3.74 -3.47
N LEU A 22 -5.01 -4.26 -2.96
CA LEU A 22 -3.68 -3.80 -3.41
C LEU A 22 -3.45 -4.10 -4.90
N ASP A 23 -4.09 -5.14 -5.42
CA ASP A 23 -4.08 -5.49 -6.85
C ASP A 23 -4.73 -4.38 -7.72
N ASP A 24 -5.61 -3.55 -7.14
CA ASP A 24 -6.30 -2.45 -7.81
C ASP A 24 -5.48 -1.13 -7.75
N VAL A 25 -4.40 -1.08 -6.96
CA VAL A 25 -3.47 0.07 -6.95
C VAL A 25 -2.86 0.29 -8.33
N ILE A 26 -2.66 -0.82 -9.04
CA ILE A 26 -2.30 -0.80 -10.44
C ILE A 26 -3.62 -0.66 -11.18
N GLY A 27 -3.96 0.57 -11.57
CA GLY A 27 -5.26 0.98 -12.11
C GLY A 27 -5.64 0.31 -13.43
N ILE A 28 -5.81 -1.02 -13.41
CA ILE A 28 -6.35 -1.82 -14.48
C ILE A 28 -7.87 -1.70 -14.38
N HIS A 29 -8.46 -1.00 -15.34
CA HIS A 29 -9.91 -0.82 -15.38
C HIS A 29 -10.63 -2.14 -15.62
N GLU A 30 -11.82 -2.27 -15.04
CA GLU A 30 -12.68 -3.44 -15.23
C GLU A 30 -12.93 -3.75 -16.71
N ARG A 31 -13.01 -5.04 -17.01
CA ARG A 31 -13.21 -5.54 -18.37
C ARG A 31 -14.58 -5.13 -18.92
N GLY A 32 -14.60 -4.31 -19.96
CA GLY A 32 -15.79 -4.04 -20.76
C GLY A 32 -16.09 -5.16 -21.77
N ASN A 33 -17.30 -5.14 -22.35
CA ASN A 33 -17.63 -6.02 -23.48
C ASN A 33 -17.01 -5.49 -24.77
N HIS A 34 -15.93 -6.12 -25.23
CA HIS A 34 -15.19 -5.70 -26.42
C HIS A 34 -15.12 -6.80 -27.48
N THR A 35 -15.40 -6.43 -28.73
CA THR A 35 -15.25 -7.31 -29.90
C THR A 35 -13.80 -7.43 -30.38
N CYS A 36 -12.98 -6.42 -30.09
CA CYS A 36 -11.55 -6.42 -30.40
C CYS A 36 -10.81 -7.50 -29.59
N PRO A 37 -10.10 -8.45 -30.24
CA PRO A 37 -9.35 -9.50 -29.55
C PRO A 37 -8.31 -8.96 -28.56
N VAL A 38 -7.67 -7.82 -28.86
CA VAL A 38 -6.70 -7.20 -27.94
C VAL A 38 -7.41 -6.68 -26.70
N ALA A 39 -8.45 -5.86 -26.87
CA ALA A 39 -9.18 -5.26 -25.75
C ALA A 39 -9.84 -6.34 -24.85
N ARG A 40 -10.25 -7.47 -25.42
CA ARG A 40 -10.75 -8.60 -24.64
C ARG A 40 -9.68 -9.22 -23.74
N ASN A 41 -8.44 -9.38 -24.22
CA ASN A 41 -7.42 -10.16 -23.51
C ASN A 41 -6.41 -9.33 -22.69
N ILE A 42 -6.24 -8.04 -23.00
CA ILE A 42 -5.16 -7.23 -22.43
C ILE A 42 -5.24 -7.11 -20.90
N HIS A 43 -6.45 -7.09 -20.34
CA HIS A 43 -6.66 -7.07 -18.88
C HIS A 43 -5.94 -8.23 -18.19
N ASP A 44 -6.11 -9.46 -18.69
CA ASP A 44 -5.56 -10.67 -18.06
C ASP A 44 -4.02 -10.69 -18.20
N VAL A 45 -3.52 -10.31 -19.38
CA VAL A 45 -2.07 -10.17 -19.64
C VAL A 45 -1.43 -9.17 -18.67
N LEU A 46 -2.06 -8.00 -18.47
CA LEU A 46 -1.57 -6.99 -17.55
C LEU A 46 -1.66 -7.47 -16.11
N LYS A 47 -2.77 -8.09 -15.71
CA LYS A 47 -2.95 -8.63 -14.35
C LYS A 47 -1.83 -9.61 -13.99
N ASP A 48 -1.51 -10.54 -14.88
CA ASP A 48 -0.45 -11.52 -14.65
C ASP A 48 0.94 -10.87 -14.57
N ALA A 49 1.21 -9.88 -15.44
CA ALA A 49 2.48 -9.15 -15.42
C ALA A 49 2.67 -8.32 -14.13
N TYR A 50 1.56 -7.80 -13.57
CA TYR A 50 1.58 -6.94 -12.40
C TYR A 50 1.43 -7.66 -11.06
N ALA A 51 0.92 -8.90 -11.04
CA ALA A 51 0.83 -9.72 -9.84
C ALA A 51 2.13 -9.77 -8.99
N PRO A 52 3.34 -10.00 -9.56
CA PRO A 52 4.57 -9.98 -8.76
C PRO A 52 4.89 -8.59 -8.19
N VAL A 53 4.51 -7.51 -8.88
CA VAL A 53 4.71 -6.12 -8.42
C VAL A 53 3.81 -5.83 -7.22
N ALA A 54 2.51 -6.15 -7.32
CA ALA A 54 1.57 -6.00 -6.23
C ALA A 54 2.00 -6.84 -5.00
N LYS A 55 2.52 -8.05 -5.23
CA LYS A 55 3.08 -8.88 -4.16
C LYS A 55 4.29 -8.22 -3.49
N ALA A 56 5.25 -7.72 -4.26
CA ALA A 56 6.43 -7.06 -3.71
C ALA A 56 6.05 -5.81 -2.88
N MET A 57 5.06 -5.04 -3.35
CA MET A 57 4.51 -3.91 -2.60
C MET A 57 3.87 -4.36 -1.28
N SER A 58 3.00 -5.39 -1.31
CA SER A 58 2.40 -5.97 -0.11
C SER A 58 3.46 -6.40 0.90
N ASP A 59 4.47 -7.12 0.44
CA ASP A 59 5.55 -7.64 1.29
C ASP A 59 6.33 -6.49 1.92
N SER A 60 6.68 -5.45 1.15
CA SER A 60 7.34 -4.27 1.69
C SER A 60 6.50 -3.52 2.73
N MET A 61 5.17 -3.49 2.57
CA MET A 61 4.27 -2.86 3.53
C MET A 61 4.13 -3.65 4.83
N ARG A 62 4.27 -4.99 4.79
CA ARG A 62 4.26 -5.84 5.99
C ARG A 62 5.46 -5.58 6.90
N GLU A 63 6.60 -5.19 6.32
CA GLU A 63 7.83 -4.92 7.09
C GLU A 63 7.79 -3.60 7.87
N VAL A 64 6.82 -2.71 7.59
CA VAL A 64 6.68 -1.43 8.29
C VAL A 64 5.53 -1.50 9.27
N THR A 65 5.81 -1.24 10.55
CA THR A 65 4.77 -1.25 11.61
C THR A 65 4.34 0.16 12.02
N LEU A 66 3.15 0.27 12.63
CA LEU A 66 2.68 1.50 13.26
C LEU A 66 3.67 1.99 14.33
N ALA A 67 4.34 1.09 15.05
CA ALA A 67 5.40 1.46 15.98
C ALA A 67 6.58 2.15 15.28
N ASN A 68 7.01 1.69 14.10
CA ASN A 68 8.05 2.37 13.31
C ASN A 68 7.62 3.78 12.92
N MET A 69 6.39 3.94 12.43
CA MET A 69 5.83 5.24 12.04
C MET A 69 5.72 6.22 13.22
N LEU A 70 5.27 5.74 14.38
CA LEU A 70 5.20 6.55 15.60
C LEU A 70 6.58 6.98 16.10
N ALA A 71 7.59 6.12 15.98
CA ALA A 71 8.97 6.46 16.33
C ALA A 71 9.53 7.55 15.41
N ASP A 72 9.33 7.42 14.09
CA ASP A 72 9.75 8.43 13.11
C ASP A 72 9.04 9.77 13.35
N TYR A 73 7.72 9.74 13.59
CA TYR A 73 6.94 10.95 13.92
C TYR A 73 7.52 11.68 15.13
N ARG A 74 7.80 10.95 16.23
CA ARG A 74 8.39 11.52 17.45
C ARG A 74 9.76 12.14 17.20
N ASN A 75 10.58 11.51 16.37
CA ASN A 75 11.88 12.05 16.00
C ASN A 75 11.74 13.39 15.24
N ARG A 76 10.81 13.48 14.28
CA ARG A 76 10.59 14.69 13.48
C ARG A 76 10.08 15.87 14.31
N ILE A 77 9.13 15.64 15.22
CA ILE A 77 8.63 16.71 16.10
C ILE A 77 9.71 17.16 17.10
N GLY A 78 10.54 16.23 17.60
CA GLY A 78 11.65 16.55 18.49
C GLY A 78 12.79 17.30 17.79
N VAL A 79 13.05 17.02 16.51
CA VAL A 79 14.00 17.79 15.69
C VAL A 79 13.49 19.20 15.43
N LYS A 80 12.21 19.37 15.09
CA LYS A 80 11.61 20.70 14.87
C LYS A 80 11.68 21.58 16.12
N ALA A 81 11.44 21.03 17.31
CA ALA A 81 11.56 21.79 18.56
C ALA A 81 12.97 22.39 18.73
N ARG A 82 14.03 21.61 18.47
CA ARG A 82 15.44 22.04 18.59
C ARG A 82 15.90 23.04 17.52
N GLN A 83 15.20 23.11 16.38
CA GLN A 83 15.47 24.09 15.32
C GLN A 83 14.80 25.44 15.58
N LEU A 84 13.79 25.50 16.43
CA LEU A 84 13.12 26.74 16.83
C LEU A 84 13.82 27.44 18.01
N GLU A 85 14.75 26.74 18.66
CA GLU A 85 15.57 27.23 19.77
C GLU A 85 16.95 27.77 19.31
N GLN A 86 17.19 27.84 17.98
CA GLN A 86 18.38 28.39 17.33
C GLN A 86 18.00 29.61 16.50
#